data_AF-A0A2G9UI69-F1
#
_entry.id   AF-A0A2G9UI69-F1
#
_cell.length_a   1.000
_cell.length_b   1.000
_cell.length_c   1.000
_cell.angle_alpha   90.00
_cell.angle_beta   90.00
_cell.angle_gamma   90.00
#
_symmetry.space_group_name_H-M   'P 1'
#
loop_
_entity.id
_entity.type
_entity.pdbx_description
1 polymer ?
#
loop_
_entity_poly.entity_id
_entity_poly.type
_entity_poly.pdbx_seq_one_letter_code
_entity_poly.pdbx_strand_id
1 'polypeptide(L)'
;MTRKMRKAAVDVHNKWRNYIAEGKARKAPDFSQRYPTAADMLAMTYNCSLEEKARGQDLCKRISPRSSFTKTNQNHDYVTYNSHIDEEGAMII
;
A
#
# COMPACT_ATOMS: atom_id res chain seq x y z
N MET A 1 14.81 12.34 -3.19
CA MET A 1 14.52 11.76 -4.53
C MET A 1 14.11 12.87 -5.53
N THR A 2 14.26 12.69 -6.85
CA THR A 2 13.76 13.70 -7.83
C THR A 2 12.24 13.59 -8.02
N ARG A 3 11.56 14.68 -8.46
CA ARG A 3 10.10 14.65 -8.71
C ARG A 3 9.68 13.55 -9.70
N LYS A 4 10.47 13.30 -10.74
CA LYS A 4 10.20 12.24 -11.73
C LYS A 4 10.23 10.86 -11.08
N MET A 5 11.22 10.59 -10.24
CA MET A 5 11.33 9.32 -9.50
C MET A 5 10.18 9.13 -8.50
N ARG A 6 9.79 10.20 -7.79
CA ARG A 6 8.64 10.17 -6.86
C ARG A 6 7.35 9.77 -7.57
N LYS A 7 7.11 10.39 -8.73
CA LYS A 7 5.96 10.07 -9.58
C LYS A 7 6.03 8.62 -10.06
N ALA A 8 7.17 8.18 -10.60
CA ALA A 8 7.35 6.82 -11.07
C ALA A 8 7.08 5.77 -9.98
N ALA A 9 7.53 6.03 -8.74
CA ALA A 9 7.29 5.14 -7.61
C ALA A 9 5.79 4.96 -7.34
N VAL A 10 5.02 6.05 -7.28
CA VAL A 10 3.57 5.99 -7.04
C VAL A 10 2.81 5.40 -8.22
N ASP A 11 3.19 5.79 -9.45
CA ASP A 11 2.54 5.28 -10.67
C ASP A 11 2.68 3.75 -10.78
N VAL A 12 3.86 3.20 -10.48
CA VAL A 12 4.08 1.74 -10.48
C VAL A 12 3.25 1.05 -9.42
N HIS A 13 3.18 1.58 -8.20
CA HIS A 13 2.34 1.01 -7.14
C HIS A 13 0.87 1.02 -7.55
N ASN A 14 0.36 2.15 -8.03
CA ASN A 14 -1.03 2.28 -8.43
C ASN A 14 -1.40 1.40 -9.62
N LYS A 15 -0.50 1.23 -10.59
CA LYS A 15 -0.66 0.27 -11.69
C LYS A 15 -0.89 -1.15 -11.16
N TRP A 16 -0.05 -1.61 -10.23
CA TRP A 16 -0.17 -2.95 -9.67
C TRP A 16 -1.36 -3.10 -8.72
N ARG A 17 -1.65 -2.08 -7.89
CA ARG A 17 -2.85 -2.05 -7.04
C ARG A 17 -4.11 -2.20 -7.88
N ASN A 18 -4.24 -1.45 -8.98
CA ASN A 18 -5.35 -1.57 -9.91
C ASN A 18 -5.43 -2.97 -10.55
N TYR A 19 -4.29 -3.50 -10.99
CA TYR A 19 -4.23 -4.84 -11.60
C TYR A 19 -4.67 -5.95 -10.63
N ILE A 20 -4.34 -5.82 -9.35
CA ILE A 20 -4.79 -6.72 -8.29
C ILE A 20 -6.29 -6.49 -8.00
N ALA A 21 -6.72 -5.23 -7.89
CA ALA A 21 -8.10 -4.86 -7.59
C ALA A 21 -9.11 -5.39 -8.61
N GLU A 22 -8.71 -5.44 -9.88
CA GLU A 22 -9.51 -6.01 -10.98
C GLU A 22 -9.46 -7.56 -11.01
N GLY A 23 -8.79 -8.21 -10.06
CA GLY A 23 -8.65 -9.66 -10.01
C GLY A 23 -7.84 -10.25 -11.16
N LYS A 24 -6.95 -9.46 -11.77
CA LYS A 24 -6.12 -9.90 -12.93
C LYS A 24 -4.79 -10.53 -12.49
N ALA A 25 -4.37 -10.31 -11.26
CA ALA A 25 -3.15 -10.88 -10.70
C ALA A 25 -3.27 -12.39 -10.46
N ARG A 26 -2.28 -13.17 -10.93
CA ARG A 26 -2.22 -14.63 -10.72
C ARG A 26 -1.69 -14.92 -9.31
N LYS A 27 -2.29 -15.89 -8.62
CA LYS A 27 -1.88 -16.29 -7.28
C LYS A 27 -0.59 -17.12 -7.29
N ALA A 28 -0.40 -17.93 -8.31
CA ALA A 28 0.79 -18.74 -8.52
C ALA A 28 1.09 -18.91 -10.02
N PRO A 29 2.34 -19.18 -10.43
CA PRO A 29 2.76 -19.23 -11.82
C PRO A 29 2.06 -20.33 -12.65
N ASP A 30 1.75 -21.44 -11.97
CA ASP A 30 1.27 -22.72 -12.49
C ASP A 30 -0.25 -22.92 -12.35
N PHE A 31 -0.92 -22.14 -11.50
CA PHE A 31 -2.37 -22.25 -11.31
C PHE A 31 -3.16 -21.25 -12.16
N SER A 32 -4.35 -21.67 -12.59
CA SER A 32 -5.37 -20.81 -13.21
C SER A 32 -6.00 -19.81 -12.23
N GLN A 33 -5.70 -19.94 -10.94
CA GLN A 33 -6.26 -19.15 -9.86
C GLN A 33 -5.70 -17.72 -9.84
N ARG A 34 -6.61 -16.75 -9.82
CA ARG A 34 -6.33 -15.32 -9.68
C ARG A 34 -6.69 -14.84 -8.28
N TYR A 35 -6.12 -13.71 -7.87
CA TYR A 35 -6.61 -12.97 -6.70
C TYR A 35 -8.05 -12.49 -6.96
N PRO A 36 -8.91 -12.43 -5.92
CA PRO A 36 -10.25 -11.88 -6.07
C PRO A 36 -10.20 -10.39 -6.37
N THR A 37 -11.30 -9.85 -6.89
CA THR A 37 -11.49 -8.40 -7.02
C THR A 37 -11.52 -7.74 -5.64
N ALA A 38 -10.96 -6.54 -5.53
CA ALA A 38 -10.99 -5.77 -4.28
C ALA A 38 -12.15 -4.77 -4.30
N ALA A 39 -12.88 -4.65 -3.18
CA ALA A 39 -13.96 -3.67 -3.05
C ALA A 39 -13.45 -2.24 -2.82
N ASP A 40 -12.29 -2.08 -2.16
CA ASP A 40 -11.80 -0.77 -1.72
C ASP A 40 -10.26 -0.66 -1.82
N MET A 41 -9.74 -0.69 -3.06
CA MET A 41 -8.30 -0.58 -3.33
C MET A 41 -7.95 0.80 -3.90
N LEU A 42 -7.96 1.80 -3.02
CA LEU A 42 -7.70 3.20 -3.40
C LEU A 42 -6.30 3.44 -3.97
N ALA A 43 -6.17 4.46 -4.82
CA ALA A 43 -4.88 4.91 -5.33
C ALA A 43 -4.04 5.55 -4.22
N MET A 44 -2.75 5.27 -4.19
CA MET A 44 -1.79 5.92 -3.30
C MET A 44 -1.46 7.33 -3.80
N THR A 45 -1.24 8.24 -2.84
CA THR A 45 -0.66 9.56 -3.06
C THR A 45 0.77 9.60 -2.52
N TYR A 46 1.62 10.44 -3.08
CA TYR A 46 2.97 10.63 -2.56
C TYR A 46 2.92 11.37 -1.21
N ASN A 47 3.63 10.88 -0.20
CA ASN A 47 3.74 11.52 1.11
C ASN A 47 5.22 11.79 1.45
N CYS A 48 5.60 13.07 1.57
CA CYS A 48 6.96 13.49 1.86
C CYS A 48 7.44 13.06 3.26
N SER A 49 6.55 13.01 4.26
CA SER A 49 6.90 12.58 5.61
C SER A 49 7.26 11.09 5.65
N LEU A 50 6.67 10.27 4.79
CA LEU A 50 7.06 8.87 4.64
C LEU A 50 8.40 8.72 3.90
N GLU A 51 8.66 9.54 2.86
CA GLU A 51 9.97 9.58 2.20
C GLU A 51 11.08 9.91 3.19
N GLU A 52 10.85 10.90 4.06
CA GLU A 52 11.79 11.31 5.11
C GLU A 52 12.11 10.15 6.05
N LYS A 53 11.09 9.47 6.58
CA LYS A 53 11.25 8.29 7.44
C LYS A 53 12.01 7.16 6.72
N ALA A 54 11.72 6.92 5.44
CA ALA A 54 12.40 5.91 4.65
C ALA A 54 13.88 6.27 4.41
N ARG A 55 14.21 7.55 4.24
CA ARG A 55 15.59 8.01 4.09
C ARG A 55 16.45 7.77 5.32
N GLY A 56 15.84 7.78 6.51
CA GLY A 56 16.54 7.48 7.77
C GLY A 56 16.90 6.01 7.97
N GLN A 57 16.52 5.10 7.06
CA GLN A 57 16.84 3.68 7.17
C GLN A 57 18.17 3.32 6.49
N ASP A 58 18.86 2.33 7.06
CA ASP A 58 20.04 1.72 6.45
C ASP A 58 19.63 0.85 5.25
N LEU A 59 19.90 1.35 4.04
CA LEU A 59 19.58 0.68 2.77
C LEU A 59 20.42 -0.58 2.52
N CYS A 60 21.56 -0.72 3.20
CA CYS A 60 22.47 -1.87 3.06
C CYS A 60 22.10 -3.00 4.02
N LYS A 61 21.28 -2.71 5.04
CA LYS A 61 20.76 -3.73 5.94
C LYS A 61 19.58 -4.44 5.30
N ARG A 62 19.80 -5.69 4.88
CA ARG A 62 18.72 -6.56 4.42
C ARG A 62 17.70 -6.74 5.55
N ILE A 63 16.50 -6.22 5.34
CA ILE A 63 15.36 -6.48 6.22
C ILE A 63 14.93 -7.92 5.95
N SER A 64 15.07 -8.80 6.95
CA SER A 64 14.59 -10.17 6.85
C SER A 64 13.09 -10.18 6.55
N PRO A 65 12.60 -11.11 5.70
CA PRO A 65 11.17 -11.25 5.46
C PRO A 65 10.41 -11.36 6.78
N ARG A 66 9.33 -10.60 6.93
CA ARG A 66 8.48 -10.72 8.12
C ARG A 66 7.86 -12.13 8.10
N SER A 67 8.20 -12.94 9.10
CA SER A 67 7.57 -14.25 9.33
C SER A 67 6.21 -14.14 10.01
N SER A 68 5.89 -12.97 10.60
CA SER A 68 4.59 -12.68 11.20
C SER A 68 4.27 -11.18 11.15
N PHE A 69 2.97 -10.85 11.12
CA PHE A 69 2.44 -9.49 11.17
C PHE A 69 2.23 -8.99 12.62
N THR A 70 3.02 -9.47 13.57
CA THR A 70 2.91 -9.12 15.00
C THR A 70 3.33 -7.69 15.30
N LYS A 71 4.07 -7.04 14.39
CA LYS A 71 4.48 -5.64 14.50
C LYS A 71 3.58 -4.76 13.62
N THR A 72 2.28 -4.74 13.90
CA THR A 72 1.30 -3.87 13.23
C THR A 72 1.70 -2.39 13.27
N ASN A 73 2.36 -1.97 14.36
CA ASN A 73 2.86 -0.60 14.56
C ASN A 73 3.98 -0.19 13.59
N GLN A 74 4.60 -1.15 12.88
CA GLN A 74 5.61 -0.86 11.86
C GLN A 74 5.01 -0.77 10.45
N ASN A 75 3.71 -0.99 10.27
CA ASN A 75 2.99 -0.40 9.15
C ASN A 75 2.69 1.04 9.55
N HIS A 76 3.71 1.90 9.40
CA HIS A 76 3.67 3.29 9.88
C HIS A 76 2.62 4.18 9.22
N ASP A 77 1.90 3.65 8.24
CA ASP A 77 0.58 4.08 7.82
C ASP A 77 -0.32 2.83 7.85
N TYR A 78 -1.15 2.69 8.87
CA TYR A 78 -2.53 2.41 8.51
C TYR A 78 -2.90 3.56 7.57
N VAL A 79 -3.36 3.24 6.37
CA VAL A 79 -4.23 4.17 5.64
C VAL A 79 -5.23 4.58 6.69
N THR A 80 -5.10 5.78 7.26
CA THR A 80 -6.15 6.31 8.11
C THR A 80 -7.31 6.35 7.16
N TYR A 81 -8.22 5.39 7.32
CA TYR A 81 -9.54 5.49 6.76
C TYR A 81 -9.99 6.86 7.26
N ASN A 82 -10.06 7.84 6.36
CA ASN A 82 -10.86 9.02 6.62
C ASN A 82 -12.30 8.50 6.58
N SER A 83 -12.69 7.71 7.59
CA SER A 83 -14.09 7.65 7.96
C SER A 83 -14.39 9.08 8.37
N HIS A 84 -14.96 9.84 7.44
CA HIS A 84 -15.76 10.98 7.82
C HIS A 84 -16.89 10.40 8.67
N ILE A 85 -16.70 10.48 9.99
CA ILE A 85 -17.75 10.20 10.97
C ILE A 85 -18.64 11.44 10.91
N ASP A 86 -19.92 11.25 10.61
CA ASP A 86 -20.90 12.33 10.71
C ASP A 86 -21.10 12.75 12.18
N GLU A 87 -21.77 13.89 12.42
CA GLU A 87 -22.01 14.41 13.78
C GLU A 87 -22.86 13.46 14.66
N GLU A 88 -23.37 12.36 14.10
CA GLU A 88 -24.18 11.33 14.78
C GLU A 88 -23.40 10.03 15.03
N GLY A 89 -22.12 9.95 14.64
CA GLY A 89 -21.26 8.82 14.98
C GLY A 89 -21.41 7.60 14.06
N ALA A 90 -22.05 7.74 12.89
CA ALA A 90 -22.19 6.65 11.94
C ALA A 90 -21.03 6.61 10.94
N MET A 91 -20.57 5.39 10.63
CA MET A 91 -19.60 5.15 9.57
C MET A 91 -20.33 5.20 8.22
N ILE A 92 -20.16 6.28 7.49
CA ILE A 92 -20.67 6.39 6.12
C ILE A 92 -19.68 5.67 5.18
N ILE A 93 -20.16 4.62 4.51
CA ILE A 93 -19.47 3.89 3.44
C ILE A 93 -19.66 4.63 2.12
#